data_AF-A0A6V8F1J6-F1
#
_entry.id   AF-A0A6V8F1J6-F1
#
_cell.length_a   1.000
_cell.length_b   1.000
_cell.length_c   1.000
_cell.angle_alpha   90.00
_cell.angle_beta   90.00
_cell.angle_gamma   90.00
#
_symmetry.space_group_name_H-M   'P 1'
#
loop_
_entity.id
_entity.type
_entity.pdbx_description
1 polymer ?
#
loop_
_entity_poly.entity_id
_entity_poly.type
_entity_poly.pdbx_seq_one_letter_code
_entity_poly.pdbx_strand_id
1 'polypeptide(L)'
;MRKINSDATEMIPVRLIVSIAIVAAIAFMVVIASSNLRVLLAEQQVEKECRSLESSLCTMLSSGAARDIDETGAAEGTKRIQTFSLPDSLVYLCFGGDPDFSGTGVFQPDLIEDGTVIVYKVEGGSNKVMWLPKETCKFREGTIVDNKWVIAGTGQSYIIHSGGKITLVFECVQKSHQVYILIHGNDGISP
;
A
#
# COMPACT_ATOMS: atom_id res chain seq x y z
N MET A 1 33.99 54.47 44.44
CA MET A 1 34.16 53.12 43.86
C MET A 1 32.79 52.53 43.57
N ARG A 2 32.43 52.35 42.29
CA ARG A 2 31.13 51.80 41.87
C ARG A 2 31.25 50.28 41.91
N LYS A 3 30.59 49.61 42.86
CA LYS A 3 30.49 48.14 42.87
C LYS A 3 29.72 47.74 41.61
N ILE A 4 30.42 47.15 40.65
CA ILE A 4 29.79 46.48 39.50
C ILE A 4 29.14 45.23 40.10
N ASN A 5 27.81 45.17 40.10
CA ASN A 5 27.07 44.00 40.57
C ASN A 5 27.40 42.82 39.64
N SER A 6 28.30 41.93 40.08
CA SER A 6 28.72 40.71 39.37
C SER A 6 27.53 39.82 39.02
N ASP A 7 26.53 39.78 39.91
CA ASP A 7 25.31 38.97 39.74
C ASP A 7 24.51 39.34 38.49
N ALA A 8 24.51 40.62 38.11
CA ALA A 8 23.81 41.08 36.90
C ALA A 8 24.53 40.66 35.61
N THR A 9 25.85 40.45 35.67
CA THR A 9 26.67 40.07 34.51
C THR A 9 26.67 38.55 34.31
N GLU A 10 26.57 37.77 35.39
CA GLU A 10 26.46 36.30 35.34
C GLU A 10 25.06 35.81 34.95
N MET A 11 24.00 36.57 35.22
CA MET A 11 22.64 36.22 34.81
C MET A 11 22.40 36.24 33.29
N ILE A 12 23.12 37.09 32.55
CA ILE A 12 22.91 37.26 31.10
C ILE A 12 23.34 35.99 30.32
N PRO A 13 24.55 35.42 30.51
CA PRO A 13 24.95 34.16 29.88
C PRO A 13 24.05 32.98 30.25
N VAL A 14 23.65 32.86 31.51
CA VAL A 14 22.82 31.74 31.98
C VAL A 14 21.44 31.76 31.32
N ARG A 15 20.80 32.93 31.24
CA ARG A 15 19.51 33.07 30.54
C ARG A 15 19.63 32.72 29.06
N LEU A 16 20.72 33.14 28.42
CA LEU A 16 20.98 32.81 27.01
C LEU A 16 21.10 31.30 26.80
N ILE A 17 21.88 30.60 27.64
CA ILE A 17 22.05 29.14 27.56
C ILE A 17 20.72 28.43 27.76
N VAL A 18 19.92 28.84 28.76
CA VAL A 18 18.59 28.26 29.00
C VAL A 18 17.66 28.49 27.83
N SER A 19 17.64 29.70 27.24
CA SER A 19 16.84 29.99 26.06
C SER A 19 17.26 29.14 24.86
N ILE A 20 18.56 28.99 24.61
CA ILE A 20 19.07 28.12 23.54
C ILE A 20 18.64 26.67 23.78
N ALA A 21 18.75 26.16 25.01
CA ALA A 21 18.36 24.81 25.36
C ALA A 21 16.85 24.58 25.12
N ILE A 22 16.00 25.52 25.50
CA ILE A 22 14.55 25.45 25.27
C ILE A 22 14.24 25.46 23.76
N VAL A 23 14.85 26.36 22.99
CA VAL A 23 14.65 26.43 21.53
C VAL A 23 15.10 25.12 20.86
N ALA A 24 16.25 24.57 21.27
CA ALA A 24 16.74 23.30 20.76
C ALA A 24 15.78 22.14 21.08
N ALA A 25 15.26 22.09 22.30
CA ALA A 25 14.27 21.08 22.70
C ALA A 25 12.98 21.19 21.88
N ILE A 26 12.49 22.41 21.63
CA ILE A 26 11.30 22.64 20.80
C ILE A 26 11.58 22.22 19.35
N ALA A 27 12.71 22.61 18.77
CA ALA A 27 13.07 22.23 17.40
C ALA A 27 13.15 20.71 17.24
N PHE A 28 13.73 20.01 18.22
CA PHE A 28 13.80 18.56 18.23
C PHE A 28 12.41 17.90 18.25
N MET A 29 11.50 18.39 19.10
CA MET A 29 10.12 17.91 19.12
C MET A 29 9.39 18.15 17.78
N VAL A 30 9.61 19.31 17.14
CA VAL A 30 9.01 19.62 15.83
C VAL A 30 9.50 18.66 14.75
N VAL A 31 10.79 18.30 14.76
CA VAL A 31 11.37 17.34 13.81
C VAL A 31 10.70 15.97 13.96
N ILE A 32 10.58 15.46 15.20
CA ILE A 32 9.91 14.18 15.49
C ILE A 32 8.43 14.23 15.09
N ALA A 33 7.73 15.32 15.41
CA ALA A 33 6.33 15.48 15.03
C ALA A 33 6.17 15.48 13.51
N SER A 34 7.07 16.15 12.78
CA SER A 34 7.02 16.21 11.32
C SER A 34 7.27 14.85 10.67
N SER A 35 8.23 14.05 11.17
CA SER A 35 8.48 12.72 10.63
C SER A 35 7.27 11.80 10.82
N ASN A 36 6.65 11.80 12.00
CA ASN A 36 5.46 11.01 12.27
C ASN A 36 4.26 11.45 11.41
N LEU A 37 4.09 12.76 11.21
CA LEU A 37 3.02 13.29 10.37
C LEU A 37 3.18 12.87 8.91
N ARG A 38 4.41 12.84 8.38
CA ARG A 38 4.67 12.38 7.00
C ARG A 38 4.28 10.92 6.81
N VAL A 39 4.64 10.06 7.75
CA VAL A 39 4.26 8.63 7.74
C VAL A 39 2.74 8.50 7.75
N LEU A 40 2.06 9.20 8.66
CA LEU A 40 0.60 9.17 8.76
C LEU A 40 -0.09 9.62 7.47
N LEU A 41 0.38 10.70 6.85
CA LEU A 41 -0.18 11.20 5.59
C LEU A 41 0.05 10.22 4.43
N ALA A 42 1.21 9.58 4.37
CA ALA A 42 1.50 8.55 3.39
C ALA A 42 0.59 7.32 3.57
N GLU A 43 0.41 6.84 4.81
CA GLU A 43 -0.53 5.75 5.11
C GLU A 43 -1.96 6.09 4.69
N GLN A 44 -2.43 7.30 5.03
CA GLN A 44 -3.77 7.78 4.64
C GLN A 44 -3.95 7.88 3.12
N GLN A 45 -2.90 8.30 2.41
CA GLN A 45 -2.93 8.36 0.95
C GLN A 45 -3.12 6.96 0.35
N VAL A 46 -2.33 5.98 0.78
CA VAL A 46 -2.47 4.58 0.31
C VAL A 46 -3.85 4.03 0.68
N GLU A 47 -4.29 4.22 1.92
CA GLU A 47 -5.59 3.75 2.38
C GLU A 47 -6.74 4.32 1.55
N LYS A 48 -6.69 5.61 1.20
CA LYS A 48 -7.70 6.26 0.36
C LYS A 48 -7.77 5.62 -1.03
N GLU A 49 -6.62 5.37 -1.66
CA GLU A 49 -6.57 4.71 -2.97
C GLU A 49 -7.12 3.27 -2.89
N CYS A 50 -6.76 2.53 -1.84
CA CYS A 50 -7.27 1.18 -1.59
C CYS A 50 -8.78 1.14 -1.35
N ARG A 51 -9.35 2.10 -0.62
CA ARG A 51 -10.81 2.22 -0.42
C ARG A 51 -11.55 2.62 -1.70
N SER A 52 -10.93 3.47 -2.53
CA SER A 52 -11.47 3.80 -3.86
C SER A 52 -11.52 2.57 -4.76
N LEU A 53 -10.46 1.74 -4.72
CA LEU A 53 -10.43 0.46 -5.41
C LEU A 53 -11.52 -0.47 -4.88
N GLU A 54 -11.63 -0.66 -3.56
CA GLU A 54 -12.66 -1.49 -2.94
C GLU A 54 -14.07 -1.13 -3.44
N SER A 55 -14.42 0.16 -3.43
CA SER A 55 -15.72 0.63 -3.94
C SER A 55 -15.93 0.31 -5.43
N SER A 56 -14.87 0.47 -6.23
CA SER A 56 -14.89 0.16 -7.67
C SER A 56 -15.07 -1.34 -7.94
N LEU A 57 -14.41 -2.18 -7.14
CA LEU A 57 -14.52 -3.64 -7.21
C LEU A 57 -15.90 -4.11 -6.76
N CYS A 58 -16.43 -3.61 -5.65
CA CYS A 58 -17.79 -3.92 -5.18
C CYS A 58 -18.84 -3.62 -6.26
N THR A 59 -18.71 -2.49 -6.95
CA THR A 59 -19.59 -2.12 -8.07
C THR A 59 -19.43 -3.08 -9.24
N MET A 60 -18.18 -3.43 -9.59
CA MET A 60 -17.88 -4.39 -10.65
C MET A 60 -18.45 -5.79 -10.36
N LEU A 61 -18.41 -6.24 -9.12
CA LEU A 61 -18.91 -7.56 -8.73
C LEU A 61 -20.44 -7.60 -8.67
N SER A 62 -21.08 -6.49 -8.28
CA SER A 62 -22.54 -6.42 -8.15
C SER A 62 -23.27 -6.31 -9.49
N SER A 63 -22.61 -5.75 -10.51
CA SER A 63 -23.23 -5.42 -11.81
C SER A 63 -22.49 -5.96 -13.03
N GLY A 64 -21.30 -6.49 -12.84
CA GLY A 64 -20.45 -6.99 -13.91
C GLY A 64 -20.71 -8.46 -14.21
N ALA A 65 -20.32 -8.87 -15.41
CA ALA A 65 -20.19 -10.26 -15.79
C ALA A 65 -18.76 -10.75 -15.52
N ALA A 66 -18.63 -11.93 -14.92
CA ALA A 66 -17.37 -12.65 -14.78
C ALA A 66 -17.11 -13.47 -16.06
N ARG A 67 -15.89 -13.41 -16.59
CA ARG A 67 -15.48 -14.31 -17.67
C ARG A 67 -15.14 -15.67 -17.11
N ASP A 68 -15.70 -16.72 -17.69
CA ASP A 68 -15.26 -18.08 -17.38
C ASP A 68 -13.88 -18.35 -18.03
N ILE A 69 -12.88 -18.63 -17.20
CA ILE A 69 -11.52 -18.98 -17.66
C ILE A 69 -11.48 -20.43 -18.17
N ASP A 70 -12.37 -21.28 -17.67
CA ASP A 70 -12.42 -22.70 -18.07
C ASP A 70 -13.07 -22.86 -19.47
N GLU A 71 -13.73 -21.83 -19.98
CA GLU A 71 -14.34 -21.82 -21.31
C GLU A 71 -13.49 -21.06 -22.35
N THR A 72 -12.92 -21.80 -23.32
CA THR A 72 -12.05 -21.26 -24.37
C THR A 72 -12.71 -20.23 -25.30
N GLY A 73 -14.04 -20.08 -25.29
CA GLY A 73 -14.79 -19.12 -26.10
C GLY A 73 -15.42 -17.96 -25.32
N ALA A 74 -15.23 -17.90 -24.00
CA ALA A 74 -15.92 -16.93 -23.17
C ALA A 74 -15.58 -15.48 -23.56
N ALA A 75 -16.61 -14.63 -23.52
CA ALA A 75 -16.46 -13.19 -23.67
C ALA A 75 -15.60 -12.61 -22.55
N GLU A 76 -14.94 -11.47 -22.83
CA GLU A 76 -14.12 -10.79 -21.82
C GLU A 76 -14.92 -10.43 -20.57
N GLY A 77 -14.26 -10.51 -19.41
CA GLY A 77 -14.88 -10.19 -18.14
C GLY A 77 -15.07 -8.67 -18.02
N THR A 78 -15.89 -8.27 -17.05
CA THR A 78 -15.97 -6.84 -16.73
C THR A 78 -14.61 -6.36 -16.23
N LYS A 79 -14.07 -5.33 -16.88
CA LYS A 79 -12.78 -4.73 -16.53
C LYS A 79 -12.97 -3.40 -15.84
N ARG A 80 -12.08 -3.10 -14.89
CA ARG A 80 -11.94 -1.79 -14.25
C ARG A 80 -10.49 -1.37 -14.31
N ILE A 81 -10.27 -0.13 -14.74
CA ILE A 81 -8.96 0.48 -14.77
C ILE A 81 -8.90 1.43 -13.59
N GLN A 82 -7.95 1.22 -12.67
CA GLN A 82 -7.70 2.12 -11.56
C GLN A 82 -6.29 2.68 -11.70
N THR A 83 -6.18 3.99 -11.61
CA THR A 83 -4.89 4.66 -11.47
C THR A 83 -4.69 4.97 -10.01
N PHE A 84 -3.62 4.46 -9.42
CA PHE A 84 -3.21 4.71 -8.06
C PHE A 84 -2.21 5.86 -8.06
N SER A 85 -2.38 6.78 -7.12
CA SER A 85 -1.37 7.80 -6.80
C SER A 85 -0.75 7.43 -5.47
N LEU A 86 0.33 6.66 -5.50
CA LEU A 86 0.99 6.13 -4.30
C LEU A 86 2.10 7.09 -3.82
N PRO A 87 2.31 7.23 -2.50
CA PRO A 87 3.40 8.06 -1.97
C PRO A 87 4.76 7.48 -2.34
N ASP A 88 5.76 8.33 -2.56
CA ASP A 88 7.12 7.89 -2.89
C ASP A 88 7.76 7.03 -1.79
N SER A 89 7.28 7.17 -0.54
CA SER A 89 7.70 6.39 0.62
C SER A 89 7.02 5.02 0.73
N LEU A 90 6.30 4.55 -0.30
CA LEU A 90 5.73 3.21 -0.31
C LEU A 90 6.85 2.17 -0.37
N VAL A 91 6.83 1.19 0.53
CA VAL A 91 7.72 0.03 0.51
C VAL A 91 7.09 -1.07 -0.34
N TYR A 92 5.83 -1.39 -0.07
CA TYR A 92 5.05 -2.28 -0.92
C TYR A 92 3.54 -2.05 -0.78
N LEU A 93 2.80 -2.44 -1.82
CA LEU A 93 1.36 -2.65 -1.81
C LEU A 93 1.08 -4.00 -2.50
N CYS A 94 0.48 -4.93 -1.79
CA CYS A 94 0.22 -6.29 -2.24
C CYS A 94 -1.28 -6.59 -2.26
N PHE A 95 -1.72 -7.27 -3.31
CA PHE A 95 -3.10 -7.74 -3.48
C PHE A 95 -3.16 -9.25 -3.43
N GLY A 96 -3.84 -9.79 -2.41
CA GLY A 96 -4.07 -11.22 -2.21
C GLY A 96 -3.06 -11.93 -1.32
N GLY A 97 -2.01 -11.26 -0.87
CA GLY A 97 -0.94 -11.84 -0.06
C GLY A 97 -0.31 -10.85 0.92
N ASP A 98 0.67 -11.33 1.68
CA ASP A 98 1.58 -10.50 2.49
C ASP A 98 3.02 -10.79 2.08
N PRO A 99 3.68 -9.86 1.37
CA PRO A 99 4.99 -10.13 0.80
C PRO A 99 6.08 -10.28 1.85
N ASP A 100 5.90 -9.71 3.05
CA ASP A 100 6.89 -9.74 4.13
C ASP A 100 6.32 -10.48 5.36
N PHE A 101 5.56 -11.56 5.14
CA PHE A 101 4.97 -12.35 6.23
C PHE A 101 6.01 -12.84 7.24
N SER A 102 7.22 -13.14 6.77
CA SER A 102 8.35 -13.58 7.61
C SER A 102 9.13 -12.45 8.28
N GLY A 103 8.88 -11.18 7.92
CA GLY A 103 9.61 -10.02 8.42
C GLY A 103 11.09 -9.98 8.02
N THR A 104 11.47 -10.72 6.97
CA THR A 104 12.86 -10.85 6.51
C THR A 104 13.26 -9.75 5.53
N GLY A 105 12.31 -8.97 5.02
CA GLY A 105 12.53 -8.00 3.94
C GLY A 105 12.70 -8.64 2.56
N VAL A 106 12.50 -9.95 2.44
CA VAL A 106 12.44 -10.67 1.16
C VAL A 106 10.97 -10.78 0.76
N PHE A 107 10.59 -10.04 -0.27
CA PHE A 107 9.21 -9.98 -0.74
C PHE A 107 8.85 -11.19 -1.60
N GLN A 108 7.83 -11.96 -1.21
CA GLN A 108 7.37 -13.14 -1.94
C GLN A 108 5.89 -12.98 -2.32
N PRO A 109 5.48 -13.43 -3.52
CA PRO A 109 4.10 -13.28 -3.98
C PRO A 109 3.13 -14.28 -3.33
N ASP A 110 3.46 -14.89 -2.19
CA ASP A 110 2.66 -15.91 -1.53
C ASP A 110 1.29 -15.37 -1.08
N LEU A 111 0.24 -16.17 -1.33
CA LEU A 111 -1.11 -15.86 -0.90
C LEU A 111 -1.30 -16.06 0.60
N ILE A 112 -2.12 -15.22 1.21
CA ILE A 112 -2.75 -15.52 2.49
C ILE A 112 -4.01 -16.35 2.20
N GLU A 113 -4.31 -17.38 3.03
CA GLU A 113 -5.30 -18.47 2.84
C GLU A 113 -6.53 -18.19 1.95
N ASP A 114 -7.13 -16.99 2.02
CA ASP A 114 -8.30 -16.62 1.22
C ASP A 114 -8.04 -15.64 0.05
N GLY A 115 -6.94 -14.87 0.03
CA GLY A 115 -6.61 -13.92 -1.05
C GLY A 115 -7.53 -12.70 -1.14
N THR A 116 -8.39 -12.47 -0.15
CA THR A 116 -9.30 -11.32 0.03
C THR A 116 -8.65 -10.19 0.85
N VAL A 117 -7.37 -9.92 0.61
CA VAL A 117 -6.59 -9.00 1.44
C VAL A 117 -5.77 -8.05 0.60
N ILE A 118 -5.63 -6.82 1.08
CA ILE A 118 -4.70 -5.84 0.56
C ILE A 118 -3.74 -5.48 1.69
N VAL A 119 -2.45 -5.70 1.48
CA VAL A 119 -1.42 -5.47 2.49
C VAL A 119 -0.47 -4.40 2.00
N TYR A 120 -0.16 -3.40 2.84
CA TYR A 120 0.75 -2.33 2.44
C TYR A 120 1.63 -1.86 3.58
N LYS A 121 2.79 -1.30 3.22
CA LYS A 121 3.74 -0.72 4.14
C LYS A 121 4.37 0.52 3.53
N VAL A 122 4.50 1.56 4.34
CA VAL A 122 5.25 2.78 4.02
C VAL A 122 6.50 2.86 4.89
N GLU A 123 7.51 3.58 4.42
CA GLU A 123 8.75 3.80 5.15
C GLU A 123 8.48 4.44 6.51
N GLY A 124 9.04 3.88 7.58
CA GLY A 124 8.79 4.32 8.96
C GLY A 124 7.41 3.97 9.52
N GLY A 125 6.53 3.36 8.71
CA GLY A 125 5.20 2.91 9.11
C GLY A 125 5.15 1.43 9.51
N SER A 126 4.00 1.00 10.04
CA SER A 126 3.73 -0.40 10.37
C SER A 126 3.16 -1.14 9.15
N ASN A 127 3.26 -2.46 9.12
CA ASN A 127 2.49 -3.26 8.15
C ASN A 127 0.98 -3.03 8.38
N LYS A 128 0.22 -2.76 7.32
CA LYS A 128 -1.23 -2.53 7.37
C LYS A 128 -1.93 -3.57 6.53
N VAL A 129 -3.02 -4.09 7.07
CA VAL A 129 -3.82 -5.14 6.44
C VAL A 129 -5.25 -4.63 6.28
N MET A 130 -5.73 -4.58 5.05
CA MET A 130 -7.10 -4.25 4.72
C MET A 130 -7.80 -5.50 4.20
N TRP A 131 -8.69 -6.04 5.02
CA TRP A 131 -9.53 -7.19 4.66
C TRP A 131 -10.70 -6.71 3.84
N LEU A 132 -10.82 -7.23 2.62
CA LEU A 132 -12.04 -7.06 1.85
C LEU A 132 -13.13 -8.00 2.40
N PRO A 133 -14.41 -7.66 2.27
CA PRO A 133 -15.48 -8.54 2.71
C PRO A 133 -15.33 -9.93 2.03
N LYS A 134 -15.52 -11.01 2.81
CA LYS A 134 -15.24 -12.39 2.36
C LYS A 134 -15.99 -12.81 1.10
N GLU A 135 -17.14 -12.21 0.84
CA GLU A 135 -18.00 -12.49 -0.31
C GLU A 135 -17.61 -11.69 -1.55
N THR A 136 -16.66 -10.74 -1.44
CA THR A 136 -16.36 -9.78 -2.50
C THR A 136 -15.56 -10.45 -3.61
N CYS A 137 -14.32 -10.91 -3.36
CA CYS A 137 -13.51 -11.56 -4.40
C CYS A 137 -12.08 -11.89 -3.95
N LYS A 138 -11.46 -12.90 -4.57
CA LYS A 138 -10.05 -13.25 -4.36
C LYS A 138 -9.16 -12.60 -5.43
N PHE A 139 -8.08 -11.91 -5.04
CA PHE A 139 -7.12 -11.36 -6.00
C PHE A 139 -6.17 -12.43 -6.53
N ARG A 140 -5.89 -12.39 -7.83
CA ARG A 140 -4.86 -13.21 -8.46
C ARG A 140 -4.12 -12.39 -9.49
N GLU A 141 -2.82 -12.61 -9.57
CA GLU A 141 -2.04 -12.14 -10.69
C GLU A 141 -2.44 -12.88 -11.97
N GLY A 142 -2.53 -12.13 -13.07
CA GLY A 142 -2.77 -12.65 -14.39
C GLY A 142 -1.48 -12.88 -15.16
N THR A 143 -1.49 -13.90 -16.01
CA THR A 143 -0.46 -14.14 -17.01
C THR A 143 -1.12 -14.35 -18.37
N ILE A 144 -0.40 -14.09 -19.46
CA ILE A 144 -0.91 -14.28 -20.81
C ILE A 144 -0.54 -15.69 -21.27
N VAL A 145 -1.57 -16.50 -21.54
CA VAL A 145 -1.44 -17.81 -22.20
C VAL A 145 -2.32 -17.79 -23.44
N ASP A 146 -1.76 -18.13 -24.60
CA ASP A 146 -2.49 -18.16 -25.88
C ASP A 146 -3.29 -16.87 -26.18
N ASN A 147 -2.67 -15.71 -25.93
CA ASN A 147 -3.26 -14.38 -26.12
C ASN A 147 -4.49 -14.10 -25.23
N LYS A 148 -4.65 -14.84 -24.13
CA LYS A 148 -5.70 -14.64 -23.14
C LYS A 148 -5.09 -14.51 -21.74
N TRP A 149 -5.65 -13.60 -20.95
CA TRP A 149 -5.28 -13.46 -19.55
C TRP A 149 -5.89 -14.60 -18.72
N VAL A 150 -5.05 -15.32 -18.00
CA VAL A 150 -5.42 -16.43 -17.10
C VAL A 150 -4.76 -16.24 -15.75
N ILE A 151 -5.26 -16.92 -14.72
CA ILE A 151 -4.66 -16.88 -13.39
C ILE A 151 -3.26 -17.49 -13.43
N ALA A 152 -2.26 -16.74 -12.96
CA ALA A 152 -0.88 -17.16 -12.88
C ALA A 152 -0.69 -18.17 -11.73
N GLY A 153 -0.85 -19.46 -12.06
CA GLY A 153 -0.64 -20.57 -11.13
C GLY A 153 -1.56 -20.58 -9.90
N THR A 154 -1.26 -21.48 -8.97
CA THR A 154 -1.96 -21.62 -7.69
C THR A 154 -1.12 -20.96 -6.60
N GLY A 155 -1.06 -19.63 -6.53
CA GLY A 155 -0.21 -19.02 -5.49
C GLY A 155 0.16 -17.56 -5.62
N GLN A 156 -0.17 -16.85 -6.70
CA GLN A 156 0.42 -15.55 -6.96
C GLN A 156 -0.49 -14.38 -6.57
N SER A 157 -0.01 -13.59 -5.61
CA SER A 157 -0.46 -12.23 -5.31
C SER A 157 0.30 -11.23 -6.18
N TYR A 158 -0.29 -10.05 -6.40
CA TYR A 158 0.35 -8.98 -7.16
C TYR A 158 1.00 -7.97 -6.21
N ILE A 159 2.28 -7.67 -6.41
CA ILE A 159 3.05 -6.76 -5.54
C ILE A 159 3.52 -5.54 -6.33
N ILE A 160 3.27 -4.35 -5.76
CA ILE A 160 3.86 -3.09 -6.21
C ILE A 160 4.98 -2.73 -5.24
N HIS A 161 6.20 -2.53 -5.75
CA HIS A 161 7.40 -2.26 -4.93
C HIS A 161 7.78 -0.77 -4.82
N SER A 162 7.10 0.12 -5.52
CA SER A 162 7.47 1.54 -5.52
C SER A 162 6.25 2.46 -5.57
N GLY A 163 6.43 3.65 -4.99
CA GLY A 163 5.48 4.76 -5.09
C GLY A 163 5.36 5.34 -6.51
N GLY A 164 4.53 6.38 -6.62
CA GLY A 164 4.25 7.07 -7.88
C GLY A 164 2.89 6.72 -8.48
N LYS A 165 2.73 7.06 -9.76
CA LYS A 165 1.49 6.78 -10.49
C LYS A 165 1.58 5.45 -11.21
N ILE A 166 0.70 4.53 -10.86
CA ILE A 166 0.58 3.22 -11.50
C ILE A 166 -0.86 3.00 -11.93
N THR A 167 -1.05 2.46 -13.12
CA THR A 167 -2.37 2.10 -13.65
C THR A 167 -2.45 0.59 -13.75
N LEU A 168 -3.44 0.00 -13.11
CA LEU A 168 -3.70 -1.44 -13.16
C LEU A 168 -5.07 -1.71 -13.78
N VAL A 169 -5.18 -2.85 -14.44
CA VAL A 169 -6.43 -3.38 -14.96
C VAL A 169 -6.85 -4.56 -14.09
N PHE A 170 -8.07 -4.47 -13.57
CA PHE A 170 -8.72 -5.50 -12.78
C PHE A 170 -9.84 -6.10 -13.63
N GLU A 171 -9.80 -7.41 -13.85
CA GLU A 171 -10.82 -8.13 -14.59
C GLU A 171 -11.57 -9.09 -13.67
N CYS A 172 -12.91 -9.08 -13.76
CA CYS A 172 -13.75 -10.06 -13.08
C CYS A 172 -13.72 -11.37 -13.86
N VAL A 173 -13.21 -12.43 -13.24
CA VAL A 173 -13.09 -13.76 -13.85
C VAL A 173 -13.64 -14.83 -12.93
N GLN A 174 -14.06 -15.95 -13.50
CA GLN A 174 -14.55 -17.11 -12.79
C GLN A 174 -13.74 -18.33 -13.21
N LYS A 175 -13.39 -19.16 -12.23
CA LYS A 175 -12.78 -20.46 -12.43
C LYS A 175 -13.42 -21.45 -11.48
N SER A 176 -13.90 -22.58 -12.00
CA SER A 176 -14.54 -23.63 -11.19
C SER A 176 -15.65 -23.11 -10.26
N HIS A 177 -16.50 -22.20 -10.76
CA HIS A 177 -17.60 -21.55 -10.02
C HIS A 177 -17.18 -20.57 -8.91
N GLN A 178 -15.90 -20.23 -8.79
CA GLN A 178 -15.41 -19.22 -7.87
C GLN A 178 -14.99 -17.95 -8.63
N VAL A 179 -15.39 -16.79 -8.11
CA VAL A 179 -15.06 -15.48 -8.69
C VAL A 179 -13.73 -14.97 -8.14
N TYR A 180 -12.90 -14.47 -9.05
CA TYR A 180 -11.60 -13.87 -8.78
C TYR A 180 -11.52 -12.49 -9.44
N ILE A 181 -10.67 -11.63 -8.90
CA ILE A 181 -10.19 -10.44 -9.60
C ILE A 181 -8.81 -10.74 -10.14
N LEU A 182 -8.72 -10.78 -11.47
CA LEU A 182 -7.46 -10.92 -12.17
C LEU A 182 -6.82 -9.55 -12.32
N ILE A 183 -5.60 -9.41 -11.83
CA ILE A 183 -4.79 -8.20 -11.99
C ILE A 183 -3.90 -8.42 -13.20
N HIS A 184 -4.04 -7.59 -14.23
CA HIS A 184 -3.18 -7.67 -15.40
C HIS A 184 -1.81 -7.08 -15.05
N GLY A 185 -0.94 -7.94 -14.52
CA GLY A 185 0.46 -7.66 -14.24
C GLY A 185 1.30 -7.80 -15.51
N ASN A 186 2.15 -6.82 -15.79
CA ASN A 186 3.22 -6.96 -16.78
C ASN A 186 4.55 -6.75 -16.06
N ASP A 187 4.72 -7.43 -14.93
CA ASP A 187 5.86 -7.33 -14.03
C ASP A 187 7.08 -8.13 -14.54
N GLY A 188 6.92 -8.90 -15.61
CA GLY A 188 8.00 -9.64 -16.25
C GLY A 188 8.55 -10.78 -15.39
N ILE A 189 7.84 -11.14 -14.30
CA ILE A 189 8.19 -12.29 -13.47
C ILE A 189 7.64 -13.52 -14.19
N SER A 190 8.53 -14.21 -14.91
CA SER A 190 8.20 -15.51 -15.51
C SER A 190 7.74 -16.46 -14.41
N PRO A 191 6.70 -17.30 -14.65
CA PRO A 191 6.35 -18.38 -13.74
C PRO A 191 7.51 -19.35 -13.52
#